data_AF-A0A914ZAR0-F1
#
_entry.id   AF-A0A914ZAR0-F1
#
_cell.length_a   1.000
_cell.length_b   1.000
_cell.length_c   1.000
_cell.angle_alpha   90.00
_cell.angle_beta   90.00
_cell.angle_gamma   90.00
#
_symmetry.space_group_name_H-M   'P 1'
#
loop_
_entity.id
_entity.type
_entity.pdbx_description
1 polymer ?
#
loop_
_entity_poly.entity_id
_entity_poly.type
_entity_poly.pdbx_seq_one_letter_code
_entity_poly.pdbx_strand_id
1 'polypeptide(L)'
;MSKITIFLIFVVFYKVINAANFATQCFLPTFHRGISNASPIAELWNVGPFDCLMYCIVNAGKTGDGCASVVYHRRFSTCQLYGHDGTFDGAKIVFATGHDYYNRTSYEGICQDRHTPSRGYAQRQKHPKVHGVKLQNGIALNSSSQKVSTPFNYPKAYYLYANEPKGECSRRQKLGYFVLKDFELTRTAPVAKVNGIDRFACLNYCAQNINAHGDFSRCVLISYDARTEECQLHDESAKEAALFTRIEPKEYTLVAEKFCFDKSLRCPAETHLRVIAGQEINDRPLHTFTHFETLNECTNACFEHPYCKAVVMQANTCTLYPTILSSNLELLRPASGRNTVVVDCKC
;
A
#
# COMPACT_ATOMS: atom_id res chain seq x y z
N MET A 1 20.29 -20.51 -33.78
CA MET A 1 20.22 -19.50 -32.71
C MET A 1 20.44 -18.12 -33.32
N SER A 2 19.42 -17.24 -33.37
CA SER A 2 19.32 -16.07 -34.30
C SER A 2 18.87 -14.70 -33.69
N LYS A 3 19.30 -14.35 -32.46
CA LYS A 3 19.05 -13.13 -31.64
C LYS A 3 17.88 -13.14 -30.63
N ILE A 4 16.65 -12.88 -31.06
CA ILE A 4 15.56 -12.27 -30.24
C ILE A 4 15.27 -12.91 -28.85
N THR A 5 15.27 -14.24 -28.65
CA THR A 5 14.97 -14.84 -27.31
C THR A 5 15.89 -14.40 -26.17
N ILE A 6 17.19 -14.14 -26.39
CA ILE A 6 18.03 -13.67 -25.28
C ILE A 6 17.66 -12.22 -24.89
N PHE A 7 17.10 -11.44 -25.82
CA PHE A 7 16.48 -10.15 -25.48
C PHE A 7 15.24 -10.33 -24.58
N LEU A 8 14.39 -11.32 -24.88
CA LEU A 8 13.22 -11.66 -24.05
C LEU A 8 13.61 -12.20 -22.65
N ILE A 9 14.65 -13.04 -22.56
CA ILE A 9 15.16 -13.54 -21.26
C ILE A 9 15.69 -12.38 -20.40
N PHE A 10 16.43 -11.43 -20.98
CA PHE A 10 16.92 -10.24 -20.27
C PHE A 10 15.78 -9.40 -19.67
N VAL A 11 14.69 -9.18 -20.42
CA VAL A 11 13.55 -8.36 -19.95
C VAL A 11 12.81 -9.01 -18.77
N VAL A 12 12.70 -10.34 -18.74
CA VAL A 12 12.07 -11.06 -17.61
C VAL A 12 12.92 -10.97 -16.34
N PHE A 13 14.24 -11.15 -16.44
CA PHE A 13 15.14 -10.97 -15.29
C PHE A 13 15.10 -9.55 -14.72
N TYR A 14 15.04 -8.52 -15.58
CA TYR A 14 14.99 -7.11 -15.17
C TYR A 14 13.78 -6.77 -14.28
N LYS A 15 12.65 -7.48 -14.43
CA LYS A 15 11.42 -7.25 -13.65
C LYS A 15 11.47 -7.88 -12.25
N VAL A 16 12.07 -9.07 -12.11
CA VAL A 16 12.21 -9.74 -10.80
C VAL A 16 13.17 -8.96 -9.88
N ILE A 17 14.25 -8.44 -10.45
CA ILE A 17 15.25 -7.61 -9.77
C ILE A 17 14.59 -6.39 -9.08
N ASN A 18 13.60 -5.75 -9.70
CA ASN A 18 13.07 -4.47 -9.23
C ASN A 18 12.20 -4.51 -7.94
N ALA A 19 11.62 -5.66 -7.57
CA ALA A 19 10.87 -5.78 -6.31
C ALA A 19 11.78 -6.10 -5.12
N ALA A 20 12.87 -6.86 -5.34
CA ALA A 20 13.92 -7.03 -4.36
C ALA A 20 14.71 -5.72 -4.15
N ASN A 21 15.02 -5.02 -5.24
CA ASN A 21 15.80 -3.78 -5.28
C ASN A 21 15.42 -2.77 -4.21
N PHE A 22 14.13 -2.47 -3.99
CA PHE A 22 13.77 -1.43 -3.01
C PHE A 22 14.32 -1.76 -1.62
N ALA A 23 14.08 -2.97 -1.13
CA ALA A 23 14.60 -3.43 0.15
C ALA A 23 16.13 -3.60 0.11
N THR A 24 16.69 -4.13 -0.99
CA THR A 24 18.14 -4.43 -1.08
C THR A 24 19.03 -3.25 -1.48
N GLN A 25 18.46 -2.11 -1.88
CA GLN A 25 19.17 -0.84 -2.10
C GLN A 25 19.28 -0.05 -0.79
N CYS A 26 18.22 -0.05 0.02
CA CYS A 26 18.21 0.62 1.31
C CYS A 26 18.83 -0.23 2.43
N PHE A 27 18.72 -1.57 2.36
CA PHE A 27 19.21 -2.48 3.40
C PHE A 27 19.98 -3.70 2.88
N LEU A 28 20.97 -4.15 3.66
CA LEU A 28 21.66 -5.43 3.48
C LEU A 28 21.06 -6.50 4.43
N PRO A 29 20.34 -7.51 3.91
CA PRO A 29 19.78 -8.59 4.74
C PRO A 29 20.84 -9.60 5.19
N THR A 30 20.76 -10.04 6.45
CA THR A 30 21.46 -11.22 6.97
C THR A 30 20.45 -12.14 7.67
N PHE A 31 20.13 -13.25 7.02
CA PHE A 31 19.13 -14.20 7.52
C PHE A 31 19.64 -15.01 8.73
N HIS A 32 18.71 -15.49 9.56
CA HIS A 32 19.00 -16.25 10.80
C HIS A 32 19.82 -15.46 11.83
N ARG A 33 19.58 -14.15 11.92
CA ARG A 33 20.27 -13.21 12.82
C ARG A 33 19.28 -12.28 13.51
N GLY A 34 19.65 -11.87 14.72
CA GLY A 34 18.99 -10.81 15.48
C GLY A 34 20.02 -10.05 16.31
N ILE A 35 19.60 -8.96 16.97
CA ILE A 35 20.47 -8.19 17.85
C ILE A 35 20.22 -8.62 19.30
N SER A 36 21.30 -8.87 20.03
CA SER A 36 21.33 -9.07 21.47
C SER A 36 21.95 -7.85 22.16
N ASN A 37 21.70 -7.70 23.48
CA ASN A 37 22.22 -6.64 24.33
C ASN A 37 21.87 -5.20 23.88
N ALA A 38 20.75 -5.03 23.17
CA ALA A 38 20.22 -3.72 22.81
C ALA A 38 18.69 -3.75 22.84
N SER A 39 18.09 -2.68 23.36
CA SER A 39 16.63 -2.46 23.28
C SER A 39 16.27 -1.88 21.92
N PRO A 40 15.15 -2.32 21.29
CA PRO A 40 14.66 -1.68 20.07
C PRO A 40 14.11 -0.27 20.38
N ILE A 41 14.23 0.64 19.42
CA ILE A 41 13.62 1.99 19.47
C ILE A 41 12.11 1.94 19.17
N ALA A 42 11.66 0.88 18.48
CA ALA A 42 10.25 0.57 18.26
C ALA A 42 10.09 -0.93 18.00
N GLU A 43 8.99 -1.52 18.47
CA GLU A 43 8.61 -2.89 18.15
C GLU A 43 7.19 -2.92 17.56
N LEU A 44 7.06 -3.47 16.34
CA LEU A 44 5.80 -3.60 15.61
C LEU A 44 5.37 -5.07 15.60
N TRP A 45 4.06 -5.31 15.65
CA TRP A 45 3.48 -6.65 15.77
C TRP A 45 2.53 -6.93 14.61
N ASN A 46 2.47 -8.19 14.14
CA ASN A 46 1.65 -8.62 13.00
C ASN A 46 1.94 -7.88 11.66
N VAL A 47 3.18 -7.45 11.43
CA VAL A 47 3.61 -6.75 10.20
C VAL A 47 4.33 -7.65 9.21
N GLY A 48 4.38 -7.28 7.92
CA GLY A 48 5.25 -7.90 6.93
C GLY A 48 6.69 -7.37 7.01
N PRO A 49 7.68 -8.09 6.45
CA PRO A 49 9.08 -7.64 6.44
C PRO A 49 9.28 -6.40 5.56
N PHE A 50 8.43 -6.17 4.56
CA PHE A 50 8.47 -4.94 3.76
C PHE A 50 8.01 -3.72 4.57
N ASP A 51 6.88 -3.85 5.26
CA ASP A 51 6.25 -2.77 6.04
C ASP A 51 7.15 -2.38 7.24
N CYS A 52 7.78 -3.39 7.83
CA CYS A 52 8.84 -3.29 8.82
C CYS A 52 10.03 -2.41 8.36
N LEU A 53 10.54 -2.62 7.14
CA LEU A 53 11.61 -1.79 6.55
C LEU A 53 11.11 -0.40 6.11
N MET A 54 9.87 -0.29 5.61
CA MET A 54 9.25 0.99 5.27
C MET A 54 9.07 1.89 6.49
N TYR A 55 8.64 1.33 7.64
CA TYR A 55 8.49 2.09 8.89
C TYR A 55 9.84 2.66 9.38
N CYS A 56 10.92 1.91 9.22
CA CYS A 56 12.29 2.35 9.52
C CYS A 56 12.69 3.60 8.72
N ILE A 57 12.35 3.68 7.42
CA ILE A 57 12.64 4.86 6.58
C ILE A 57 11.65 6.02 6.84
N VAL A 58 10.35 5.73 6.99
CA VAL A 58 9.28 6.75 6.92
C VAL A 58 8.89 7.33 8.28
N ASN A 59 8.94 6.52 9.36
CA ASN A 59 8.35 6.90 10.65
C ASN A 59 9.36 7.04 11.79
N ALA A 60 10.49 6.31 11.80
CA ALA A 60 11.47 6.41 12.89
C ALA A 60 12.03 7.84 13.08
N GLY A 61 12.27 8.58 11.99
CA GLY A 61 12.68 9.99 12.06
C GLY A 61 11.69 10.92 12.81
N LYS A 62 10.42 10.52 12.97
CA LYS A 62 9.39 11.28 13.72
C LYS A 62 9.50 11.11 15.23
N THR A 63 10.03 9.98 15.71
CA THR A 63 10.29 9.75 17.15
C THR A 63 11.61 10.35 17.63
N GLY A 64 12.34 11.03 16.75
CA GLY A 64 13.60 11.70 17.06
C GLY A 64 14.84 10.82 16.87
N ASP A 65 14.72 9.50 17.01
CA ASP A 65 15.81 8.54 16.80
C ASP A 65 15.74 7.92 15.39
N GLY A 66 16.73 8.20 14.54
CA GLY A 66 16.79 7.64 13.18
C GLY A 66 17.07 6.13 13.17
N CYS A 67 16.34 5.36 12.36
CA CYS A 67 16.48 3.89 12.30
C CYS A 67 17.58 3.45 11.32
N ALA A 68 18.54 2.66 11.81
CA ALA A 68 19.71 2.17 11.09
C ALA A 68 19.78 0.64 10.94
N SER A 69 19.03 -0.14 11.74
CA SER A 69 18.81 -1.56 11.43
C SER A 69 17.49 -2.10 11.97
N VAL A 70 17.12 -3.28 11.49
CA VAL A 70 15.84 -3.95 11.71
C VAL A 70 16.06 -5.43 11.95
N VAL A 71 15.27 -6.04 12.84
CA VAL A 71 15.19 -7.50 13.04
C VAL A 71 13.73 -7.94 12.89
N TYR A 72 13.47 -8.87 11.98
CA TYR A 72 12.14 -9.40 11.69
C TYR A 72 11.98 -10.85 12.16
N HIS A 73 11.02 -11.13 13.04
CA HIS A 73 10.74 -12.49 13.51
C HIS A 73 9.67 -13.18 12.66
N ARG A 74 10.09 -13.98 11.67
CA ARG A 74 9.20 -14.62 10.67
C ARG A 74 8.00 -15.37 11.25
N ARG A 75 8.17 -16.11 12.36
CA ARG A 75 7.10 -16.94 12.97
C ARG A 75 5.98 -16.13 13.65
N PHE A 76 6.28 -14.95 14.19
CA PHE A 76 5.33 -14.13 14.95
C PHE A 76 4.97 -12.82 14.24
N SER A 77 5.56 -12.58 13.06
CA SER A 77 5.40 -11.34 12.28
C SER A 77 5.71 -10.08 13.09
N THR A 78 6.70 -10.14 13.98
CA THR A 78 7.17 -8.98 14.75
C THR A 78 8.41 -8.35 14.12
N CYS A 79 8.59 -7.06 14.39
CA CYS A 79 9.62 -6.22 13.78
C CYS A 79 10.23 -5.31 14.84
N GLN A 80 11.51 -5.48 15.13
CA GLN A 80 12.28 -4.69 16.09
C GLN A 80 13.20 -3.73 15.33
N LEU A 81 13.03 -2.42 15.56
CA LEU A 81 13.82 -1.36 14.93
C LEU A 81 14.91 -0.88 15.88
N TYR A 82 16.07 -0.48 15.34
CA TYR A 82 17.21 -0.01 16.13
C TYR A 82 17.85 1.24 15.54
N GLY A 83 18.28 2.17 16.41
CA GLY A 83 18.99 3.40 16.03
C GLY A 83 20.48 3.21 15.66
N HIS A 84 20.92 1.96 15.56
CA HIS A 84 22.27 1.51 15.26
C HIS A 84 22.23 0.26 14.36
N ASP A 85 23.35 -0.10 13.76
CA ASP A 85 23.55 -1.35 13.01
C ASP A 85 23.60 -2.62 13.89
N GLY A 86 23.73 -2.49 15.21
CA GLY A 86 23.91 -3.62 16.13
C GLY A 86 25.34 -3.90 16.55
N THR A 87 26.27 -2.95 16.33
CA THR A 87 27.62 -2.94 16.93
C THR A 87 27.84 -1.80 17.93
N PHE A 88 26.80 -1.04 18.28
CA PHE A 88 26.85 0.10 19.20
C PHE A 88 26.62 -0.35 20.66
N ASP A 89 27.26 0.32 21.62
CA ASP A 89 27.04 0.18 23.08
C ASP A 89 26.90 -1.26 23.62
N GLY A 90 27.79 -2.16 23.17
CA GLY A 90 27.80 -3.56 23.61
C GLY A 90 26.76 -4.47 22.95
N ALA A 91 25.91 -3.94 22.07
CA ALA A 91 25.04 -4.70 21.19
C ALA A 91 25.84 -5.70 20.32
N LYS A 92 25.24 -6.85 20.03
CA LYS A 92 25.87 -7.88 19.17
C LYS A 92 24.84 -8.55 18.27
N ILE A 93 25.14 -8.60 16.99
CA ILE A 93 24.43 -9.44 16.01
C ILE A 93 24.74 -10.91 16.32
N VAL A 94 23.73 -11.67 16.73
CA VAL A 94 23.84 -13.08 17.15
C VAL A 94 23.10 -14.01 16.20
N PHE A 95 23.38 -15.31 16.28
CA PHE A 95 22.58 -16.32 15.56
C PHE A 95 21.21 -16.47 16.23
N ALA A 96 20.14 -16.29 15.46
CA ALA A 96 18.77 -16.38 15.94
C ALA A 96 17.90 -17.06 14.87
N THR A 97 17.52 -18.30 15.11
CA THR A 97 16.71 -19.05 14.12
C THR A 97 15.32 -18.43 14.00
N GLY A 98 14.83 -18.29 12.76
CA GLY A 98 13.53 -17.67 12.48
C GLY A 98 13.51 -16.14 12.52
N HIS A 99 14.65 -15.49 12.81
CA HIS A 99 14.84 -14.05 12.76
C HIS A 99 15.67 -13.67 11.52
N ASP A 100 15.35 -12.56 10.88
CA ASP A 100 16.14 -11.98 9.80
C ASP A 100 16.50 -10.54 10.13
N TYR A 101 17.80 -10.23 10.09
CA TYR A 101 18.33 -8.90 10.35
C TYR A 101 18.57 -8.14 9.04
N TYR A 102 18.41 -6.82 9.07
CA TYR A 102 18.58 -5.93 7.92
C TYR A 102 19.35 -4.67 8.35
N ASN A 103 20.57 -4.48 7.85
CA ASN A 103 21.37 -3.29 8.12
C ASN A 103 21.06 -2.20 7.09
N ARG A 104 20.82 -0.94 7.48
CA ARG A 104 20.51 0.15 6.54
C ARG A 104 21.80 0.68 5.90
N THR A 105 21.93 0.47 4.60
CA THR A 105 23.13 0.79 3.81
C THR A 105 22.99 2.03 2.92
N SER A 106 21.80 2.62 2.85
CA SER A 106 21.56 3.88 2.14
C SER A 106 20.58 4.80 2.88
N TYR A 107 20.83 6.09 2.76
CA TYR A 107 20.06 7.20 3.35
C TYR A 107 19.71 8.28 2.29
N GLU A 108 19.88 7.95 1.01
CA GLU A 108 19.73 8.89 -0.11
C GLU A 108 18.55 8.51 -1.03
N GLY A 109 17.94 9.51 -1.67
CA GLY A 109 16.87 9.31 -2.65
C GLY A 109 15.66 8.57 -2.07
N ILE A 110 15.32 7.40 -2.62
CA ILE A 110 14.21 6.56 -2.12
C ILE A 110 14.46 5.98 -0.72
N CYS A 111 15.72 5.99 -0.25
CA CYS A 111 16.12 5.53 1.07
C CYS A 111 16.25 6.69 2.09
N GLN A 112 15.93 7.93 1.70
CA GLN A 112 16.03 9.10 2.57
C GLN A 112 14.85 9.19 3.55
N ASP A 113 15.12 9.61 4.78
CA ASP A 113 14.07 9.85 5.79
C ASP A 113 13.18 11.03 5.36
N ARG A 114 11.85 10.87 5.45
CA ARG A 114 10.90 11.95 5.16
C ARG A 114 10.94 13.11 6.17
N HIS A 115 11.54 12.88 7.34
CA HIS A 115 11.77 13.88 8.38
C HIS A 115 13.17 13.70 8.93
N THR A 116 13.93 14.79 9.03
CA THR A 116 15.27 14.79 9.63
C THR A 116 15.20 14.30 11.07
N PRO A 117 15.90 13.20 11.44
CA PRO A 117 15.91 12.71 12.82
C PRO A 117 16.43 13.79 13.80
N SER A 118 15.69 14.03 14.88
CA SER A 118 16.02 15.08 15.87
C SER A 118 17.31 14.79 16.65
N ARG A 119 17.68 13.51 16.74
CA ARG A 119 19.00 13.01 17.12
C ARG A 119 19.59 12.33 15.90
N GLY A 120 20.81 12.71 15.53
CA GLY A 120 21.52 12.03 14.45
C GLY A 120 21.76 10.54 14.78
N TYR A 121 21.87 9.72 13.74
CA TYR A 121 22.22 8.30 13.82
C TYR A 121 23.38 8.05 14.79
N ALA A 122 23.27 7.00 15.63
CA ALA A 122 24.25 6.66 16.66
C ALA A 122 25.53 6.02 16.10
N GLN A 123 26.01 6.51 14.95
CA GLN A 123 27.16 5.99 14.21
C GLN A 123 28.16 7.12 13.92
N ARG A 124 28.99 7.44 14.90
CA ARG A 124 30.14 8.34 14.72
C ARG A 124 31.38 7.59 14.21
N GLN A 125 31.23 6.76 13.17
CA GLN A 125 32.34 6.11 12.47
C GLN A 125 32.28 6.38 10.96
N LYS A 126 33.45 6.56 10.34
CA LYS A 126 33.59 6.99 8.94
C LYS A 126 33.44 5.80 8.00
N HIS A 127 32.53 5.87 7.02
CA HIS A 127 32.52 4.90 5.93
C HIS A 127 33.85 4.92 5.15
N PRO A 128 34.55 3.78 5.00
CA PRO A 128 35.66 3.66 4.05
C PRO A 128 35.12 3.66 2.62
N LYS A 129 35.81 4.37 1.71
CA LYS A 129 35.56 4.22 0.27
C LYS A 129 36.10 2.86 -0.18
N VAL A 130 35.27 2.06 -0.84
CA VAL A 130 35.68 0.80 -1.49
C VAL A 130 35.51 0.96 -3.00
N HIS A 131 36.53 0.59 -3.77
CA HIS A 131 36.53 0.71 -5.23
C HIS A 131 35.62 -0.33 -5.89
N GLY A 132 34.96 0.07 -6.98
CA GLY A 132 34.13 -0.83 -7.78
C GLY A 132 34.94 -1.78 -8.67
N VAL A 133 34.31 -2.89 -9.06
CA VAL A 133 34.86 -3.90 -9.98
C VAL A 133 33.99 -3.97 -11.23
N LYS A 134 34.59 -3.83 -12.42
CA LYS A 134 33.95 -4.14 -13.71
C LYS A 134 33.97 -5.64 -13.95
N LEU A 135 32.92 -6.17 -14.58
CA LEU A 135 32.98 -7.37 -15.43
C LEU A 135 32.06 -7.19 -16.64
N GLN A 136 32.35 -7.86 -17.76
CA GLN A 136 31.88 -7.46 -19.09
C GLN A 136 31.71 -8.66 -20.03
N ASN A 137 30.71 -8.60 -20.93
CA ASN A 137 30.39 -9.59 -22.00
C ASN A 137 29.84 -10.95 -21.46
N GLY A 138 28.93 -11.70 -22.10
CA GLY A 138 28.09 -11.59 -23.32
C GLY A 138 27.11 -12.81 -23.33
N ILE A 139 26.37 -13.28 -24.36
CA ILE A 139 26.05 -12.91 -25.77
C ILE A 139 24.58 -13.41 -26.03
N ALA A 140 23.94 -13.10 -27.17
CA ALA A 140 22.60 -13.63 -27.55
C ALA A 140 22.60 -15.13 -28.01
N LEU A 141 21.53 -15.85 -28.43
CA LEU A 141 20.65 -15.62 -29.60
C LEU A 141 19.42 -16.64 -29.74
N ASN A 142 18.13 -16.25 -29.66
CA ASN A 142 16.86 -16.91 -30.20
C ASN A 142 16.49 -18.40 -29.94
N SER A 143 15.25 -18.92 -30.13
CA SER A 143 13.93 -18.43 -30.66
C SER A 143 12.75 -19.31 -30.19
N SER A 144 11.52 -18.78 -30.08
CA SER A 144 10.19 -19.45 -30.28
C SER A 144 9.77 -20.69 -29.44
N SER A 145 8.49 -21.09 -29.21
CA SER A 145 7.16 -20.45 -29.24
C SER A 145 6.07 -21.45 -28.77
N GLN A 146 5.15 -21.10 -27.85
CA GLN A 146 3.73 -21.57 -27.83
C GLN A 146 2.89 -20.98 -26.67
N LYS A 147 1.55 -21.03 -26.78
CA LYS A 147 0.57 -20.62 -25.75
C LYS A 147 -0.04 -21.83 -25.04
N VAL A 148 -0.09 -21.82 -23.71
CA VAL A 148 -1.20 -22.37 -22.90
C VAL A 148 -1.41 -21.45 -21.69
N SER A 149 -2.65 -21.30 -21.23
CA SER A 149 -3.04 -20.41 -20.13
C SER A 149 -2.64 -20.95 -18.75
N THR A 150 -1.84 -20.19 -17.99
CA THR A 150 -1.80 -20.27 -16.53
C THR A 150 -2.87 -19.36 -15.93
N PRO A 151 -3.57 -19.73 -14.85
CA PRO A 151 -4.46 -18.81 -14.15
C PRO A 151 -3.67 -17.59 -13.65
N PHE A 152 -4.24 -16.40 -13.78
CA PHE A 152 -3.62 -15.18 -13.24
C PHE A 152 -3.66 -15.27 -11.72
N ASN A 153 -2.49 -15.45 -11.09
CA ASN A 153 -2.39 -15.62 -9.65
C ASN A 153 -2.54 -14.25 -8.97
N TYR A 154 -3.80 -13.81 -8.81
CA TYR A 154 -4.15 -12.55 -8.16
C TYR A 154 -3.48 -12.47 -6.77
N PRO A 155 -2.92 -11.30 -6.39
CA PRO A 155 -2.32 -11.14 -5.08
C PRO A 155 -3.39 -11.39 -4.00
N LYS A 156 -3.01 -12.15 -2.97
CA LYS A 156 -3.93 -12.54 -1.87
C LYS A 156 -4.53 -11.34 -1.15
N ALA A 157 -3.78 -10.24 -1.08
CA ALA A 157 -4.22 -8.97 -0.52
C ALA A 157 -3.97 -7.82 -1.50
N TYR A 158 -4.83 -6.80 -1.41
CA TYR A 158 -4.62 -5.47 -1.95
C TYR A 158 -4.68 -4.44 -0.82
N TYR A 159 -4.34 -3.19 -1.14
CA TYR A 159 -4.24 -2.11 -0.19
C TYR A 159 -4.94 -0.87 -0.74
N LEU A 160 -5.85 -0.29 0.03
CA LEU A 160 -6.51 0.97 -0.27
C LEU A 160 -5.82 2.09 0.48
N TYR A 161 -5.37 3.10 -0.26
CA TYR A 161 -4.69 4.27 0.27
C TYR A 161 -5.65 5.47 0.23
N ALA A 162 -6.87 5.36 0.77
CA ALA A 162 -7.77 6.51 0.84
C ALA A 162 -7.40 7.41 2.04
N ASN A 163 -7.17 8.69 1.77
CA ASN A 163 -6.81 9.67 2.79
C ASN A 163 -8.00 9.88 3.73
N GLU A 164 -7.82 9.54 5.01
CA GLU A 164 -8.89 9.58 5.98
C GLU A 164 -9.29 11.02 6.33
N PRO A 165 -10.60 11.33 6.40
CA PRO A 165 -11.02 12.52 7.11
C PRO A 165 -10.81 12.32 8.61
N LYS A 166 -9.97 13.18 9.22
CA LYS A 166 -9.55 13.12 10.64
C LYS A 166 -10.66 13.49 11.65
N GLY A 167 -11.88 13.03 11.39
CA GLY A 167 -13.14 13.54 11.94
C GLY A 167 -14.20 13.68 10.84
N GLU A 168 -15.18 14.56 11.06
CA GLU A 168 -16.20 14.86 10.05
C GLU A 168 -15.62 15.63 8.84
N CYS A 169 -16.27 15.51 7.68
CA CYS A 169 -15.95 16.37 6.54
C CYS A 169 -16.14 17.84 6.92
N SER A 170 -15.20 18.71 6.54
CA SER A 170 -15.31 20.15 6.85
C SER A 170 -16.57 20.76 6.23
N ARG A 171 -17.00 21.95 6.71
CA ARG A 171 -18.19 22.63 6.18
C ARG A 171 -18.16 22.88 4.66
N ARG A 172 -16.99 22.84 4.02
CA ARG A 172 -16.80 22.96 2.56
C ARG A 172 -16.78 21.62 1.81
N GLN A 173 -16.84 20.48 2.47
CA GLN A 173 -16.72 19.16 1.85
C GLN A 173 -17.99 18.30 1.98
N LYS A 174 -18.19 17.38 1.03
CA LYS A 174 -19.18 16.30 1.05
C LYS A 174 -18.50 14.99 1.49
N LEU A 175 -19.30 14.07 2.02
CA LEU A 175 -18.87 12.70 2.27
C LEU A 175 -19.01 11.87 0.99
N GLY A 176 -18.01 11.05 0.70
CA GLY A 176 -18.07 10.00 -0.30
C GLY A 176 -17.51 8.69 0.24
N TYR A 177 -17.73 7.61 -0.50
CA TYR A 177 -17.14 6.30 -0.22
C TYR A 177 -16.44 5.73 -1.45
N PHE A 178 -15.23 5.20 -1.26
CA PHE A 178 -14.58 4.30 -2.20
C PHE A 178 -15.11 2.90 -1.97
N VAL A 179 -15.89 2.36 -2.91
CA VAL A 179 -16.63 1.09 -2.75
C VAL A 179 -15.99 -0.01 -3.60
N LEU A 180 -15.53 -1.07 -2.95
CA LEU A 180 -15.03 -2.29 -3.58
C LEU A 180 -15.99 -3.45 -3.30
N LYS A 181 -16.41 -4.12 -4.38
CA LYS A 181 -17.18 -5.36 -4.30
C LYS A 181 -16.27 -6.56 -4.39
N ASP A 182 -16.69 -7.63 -3.73
CA ASP A 182 -16.05 -8.94 -3.69
C ASP A 182 -14.69 -8.93 -2.98
N PHE A 183 -14.63 -8.14 -1.89
CA PHE A 183 -13.49 -8.01 -0.96
C PHE A 183 -13.95 -7.97 0.50
N GLU A 184 -13.11 -8.42 1.43
CA GLU A 184 -13.25 -8.22 2.88
C GLU A 184 -11.97 -7.65 3.52
N LEU A 185 -12.04 -7.29 4.81
CA LEU A 185 -10.92 -6.76 5.58
C LEU A 185 -10.04 -7.86 6.18
N THR A 186 -8.74 -7.65 6.22
CA THR A 186 -7.81 -8.64 6.76
C THR A 186 -7.68 -8.55 8.28
N ARG A 187 -8.53 -9.29 9.02
CA ARG A 187 -8.41 -9.54 10.47
C ARG A 187 -8.52 -8.31 11.39
N THR A 188 -9.39 -7.36 11.06
CA THR A 188 -9.69 -6.21 11.92
C THR A 188 -10.98 -6.45 12.71
N ALA A 189 -11.00 -6.13 14.00
CA ALA A 189 -12.23 -6.20 14.80
C ALA A 189 -13.14 -5.02 14.46
N PRO A 190 -14.46 -5.21 14.27
CA PRO A 190 -15.39 -4.09 14.13
C PRO A 190 -15.69 -3.45 15.48
N VAL A 191 -15.86 -2.12 15.48
CA VAL A 191 -16.29 -1.35 16.66
C VAL A 191 -17.79 -1.49 16.93
N ALA A 192 -18.57 -1.85 15.91
CA ALA A 192 -19.98 -2.21 16.03
C ALA A 192 -20.41 -3.14 14.89
N LYS A 193 -21.46 -3.94 15.15
CA LYS A 193 -22.15 -4.74 14.14
C LYS A 193 -23.64 -4.39 14.08
N VAL A 194 -24.22 -4.46 12.89
CA VAL A 194 -25.66 -4.33 12.64
C VAL A 194 -26.08 -5.45 11.68
N ASN A 195 -27.19 -6.12 11.94
CA ASN A 195 -27.65 -7.28 11.15
C ASN A 195 -29.04 -7.03 10.58
N GLY A 196 -29.36 -7.65 9.44
CA GLY A 196 -30.68 -7.53 8.81
C GLY A 196 -30.93 -6.15 8.18
N ILE A 197 -29.88 -5.53 7.66
CA ILE A 197 -29.95 -4.24 6.98
C ILE A 197 -29.29 -4.30 5.59
N ASP A 198 -29.70 -3.41 4.68
CA ASP A 198 -29.06 -3.32 3.38
C ASP A 198 -27.75 -2.49 3.41
N ARG A 199 -26.93 -2.60 2.37
CA ARG A 199 -25.64 -1.90 2.26
C ARG A 199 -25.72 -0.36 2.37
N PHE A 200 -26.81 0.27 1.93
CA PHE A 200 -26.98 1.72 2.01
C PHE A 200 -27.35 2.13 3.44
N ALA A 201 -28.21 1.36 4.12
CA ALA A 201 -28.41 1.52 5.56
C ALA A 201 -27.09 1.38 6.33
N CYS A 202 -26.23 0.40 5.98
CA CYS A 202 -24.90 0.23 6.56
C CYS A 202 -23.99 1.45 6.35
N LEU A 203 -23.96 2.01 5.13
CA LEU A 203 -23.26 3.27 4.83
C LEU A 203 -23.83 4.46 5.61
N ASN A 204 -25.12 4.48 5.93
CA ASN A 204 -25.78 5.54 6.69
C ASN A 204 -25.50 5.47 8.21
N TYR A 205 -25.43 4.26 8.79
CA TYR A 205 -24.92 4.07 10.16
C TYR A 205 -23.47 4.58 10.26
N CYS A 206 -22.62 4.19 9.30
CA CYS A 206 -21.25 4.65 9.25
C CYS A 206 -21.16 6.18 9.06
N ALA A 207 -21.94 6.77 8.14
CA ALA A 207 -21.92 8.20 7.84
C ALA A 207 -22.24 9.06 9.07
N GLN A 208 -23.25 8.65 9.84
CA GLN A 208 -23.69 9.32 11.08
C GLN A 208 -22.79 9.01 12.30
N ASN A 209 -21.85 8.07 12.18
CA ASN A 209 -21.02 7.56 13.29
C ASN A 209 -21.87 7.04 14.47
N ILE A 210 -22.85 6.18 14.19
CA ILE A 210 -23.71 5.55 15.22
C ILE A 210 -23.81 4.03 15.05
N ASN A 211 -24.06 3.33 16.16
CA ASN A 211 -24.33 1.88 16.19
C ASN A 211 -25.85 1.57 16.08
N ALA A 212 -26.21 0.29 16.18
CA ALA A 212 -27.60 -0.19 16.16
C ALA A 212 -28.50 0.33 17.31
N HIS A 213 -27.92 0.82 18.40
CA HIS A 213 -28.63 1.39 19.55
C HIS A 213 -28.73 2.93 19.51
N GLY A 214 -28.03 3.57 18.57
CA GLY A 214 -27.91 5.02 18.47
C GLY A 214 -26.73 5.62 19.25
N ASP A 215 -25.89 4.79 19.89
CA ASP A 215 -24.67 5.27 20.56
C ASP A 215 -23.64 5.72 19.52
N PHE A 216 -22.81 6.71 19.89
CA PHE A 216 -21.70 7.16 19.05
C PHE A 216 -20.68 6.03 18.80
N SER A 217 -20.41 5.76 17.54
CA SER A 217 -19.43 4.77 17.06
C SER A 217 -18.66 5.37 15.89
N ARG A 218 -17.40 5.78 16.11
CA ARG A 218 -16.54 6.35 15.05
C ARG A 218 -16.40 5.31 13.94
N CYS A 219 -16.83 5.66 12.73
CA CYS A 219 -16.70 4.78 11.57
C CYS A 219 -15.92 5.50 10.47
N VAL A 220 -14.83 4.88 10.00
CA VAL A 220 -14.03 5.36 8.85
C VAL A 220 -14.24 4.49 7.62
N LEU A 221 -14.66 3.24 7.81
CA LEU A 221 -14.99 2.30 6.74
C LEU A 221 -15.96 1.22 7.23
N ILE A 222 -16.65 0.57 6.29
CA ILE A 222 -17.48 -0.62 6.54
C ILE A 222 -16.93 -1.84 5.84
N SER A 223 -17.25 -3.02 6.39
CA SER A 223 -17.35 -4.26 5.64
C SER A 223 -18.78 -4.79 5.73
N TYR A 224 -19.28 -5.46 4.68
CA TYR A 224 -20.67 -5.91 4.61
C TYR A 224 -20.78 -7.21 3.81
N ASP A 225 -21.47 -8.24 4.32
CA ASP A 225 -21.77 -9.49 3.59
C ASP A 225 -23.23 -9.52 3.15
N ALA A 226 -23.46 -9.55 1.84
CA ALA A 226 -24.79 -9.48 1.25
C ALA A 226 -25.61 -10.78 1.37
N ARG A 227 -25.05 -11.87 1.93
CA ARG A 227 -25.76 -13.14 2.15
C ARG A 227 -26.29 -13.29 3.57
N THR A 228 -25.64 -12.62 4.54
CA THR A 228 -26.04 -12.64 5.95
C THR A 228 -26.63 -11.32 6.41
N GLU A 229 -26.61 -10.28 5.55
CA GLU A 229 -27.02 -8.91 5.85
C GLU A 229 -26.29 -8.34 7.10
N GLU A 230 -25.04 -8.80 7.31
CA GLU A 230 -24.17 -8.32 8.39
C GLU A 230 -23.40 -7.09 7.90
N CYS A 231 -23.63 -5.96 8.56
CA CYS A 231 -22.87 -4.73 8.49
C CYS A 231 -21.86 -4.69 9.64
N GLN A 232 -20.58 -4.49 9.31
CA GLN A 232 -19.49 -4.28 10.24
C GLN A 232 -19.00 -2.84 10.11
N LEU A 233 -19.04 -2.08 11.21
CA LEU A 233 -18.50 -0.71 11.29
C LEU A 233 -17.08 -0.77 11.87
N HIS A 234 -16.15 -0.05 11.25
CA HIS A 234 -14.74 -0.03 11.66
C HIS A 234 -14.21 1.39 11.79
N ASP A 235 -13.36 1.62 12.79
CA ASP A 235 -12.67 2.88 13.04
C ASP A 235 -11.23 2.85 12.49
N GLU A 236 -10.42 3.83 12.90
CA GLU A 236 -9.00 3.98 12.56
C GLU A 236 -8.16 2.71 12.83
N SER A 237 -8.56 1.86 13.79
CA SER A 237 -7.84 0.61 14.10
C SER A 237 -7.87 -0.42 12.96
N ALA A 238 -8.77 -0.26 11.99
CA ALA A 238 -8.81 -1.10 10.79
C ALA A 238 -7.82 -0.68 9.68
N LYS A 239 -7.10 0.44 9.85
CA LYS A 239 -6.04 0.89 8.93
C LYS A 239 -4.67 0.41 9.41
N GLU A 240 -4.03 -0.44 8.61
CA GLU A 240 -2.63 -0.78 8.82
C GLU A 240 -1.77 0.50 8.71
N ALA A 241 -0.87 0.67 9.70
CA ALA A 241 -0.04 1.86 9.90
C ALA A 241 -0.80 3.22 9.94
N ALA A 242 -2.11 3.23 10.21
CA ALA A 242 -3.00 4.40 10.09
C ALA A 242 -2.96 5.07 8.69
N LEU A 243 -2.62 4.31 7.65
CA LEU A 243 -2.43 4.81 6.28
C LEU A 243 -3.21 4.03 5.23
N PHE A 244 -3.41 2.73 5.41
CA PHE A 244 -4.00 1.89 4.37
C PHE A 244 -4.90 0.76 4.89
N THR A 245 -5.96 0.49 4.16
CA THR A 245 -6.90 -0.60 4.44
C THR A 245 -6.48 -1.84 3.66
N ARG A 246 -6.13 -2.91 4.36
CA ARG A 246 -5.73 -4.18 3.73
C ARG A 246 -6.92 -5.10 3.51
N ILE A 247 -7.15 -5.45 2.25
CA ILE A 247 -8.30 -6.24 1.80
C ILE A 247 -7.88 -7.53 1.10
N GLU A 248 -8.65 -8.61 1.26
CA GLU A 248 -8.46 -9.88 0.53
C GLU A 248 -9.75 -10.23 -0.26
N PRO A 249 -9.68 -10.87 -1.46
CA PRO A 249 -10.86 -11.16 -2.27
C PRO A 249 -11.83 -12.14 -1.59
N LYS A 250 -13.12 -11.81 -1.57
CA LYS A 250 -14.20 -12.65 -1.04
C LYS A 250 -15.53 -12.31 -1.73
N GLU A 251 -16.12 -13.28 -2.41
CA GLU A 251 -17.39 -13.10 -3.11
C GLU A 251 -18.53 -12.68 -2.17
N TYR A 252 -19.46 -11.87 -2.69
CA TYR A 252 -20.67 -11.37 -2.02
C TYR A 252 -20.45 -10.39 -0.85
N THR A 253 -19.20 -10.10 -0.47
CA THR A 253 -18.90 -9.01 0.46
C THR A 253 -18.57 -7.70 -0.26
N LEU A 254 -18.56 -6.60 0.48
CA LEU A 254 -17.96 -5.34 0.05
C LEU A 254 -17.16 -4.70 1.18
N VAL A 255 -16.22 -3.84 0.80
CA VAL A 255 -15.56 -2.87 1.67
C VAL A 255 -15.86 -1.49 1.11
N ALA A 256 -16.22 -0.55 1.97
CA ALA A 256 -16.44 0.84 1.56
C ALA A 256 -15.81 1.82 2.56
N GLU A 257 -14.89 2.65 2.06
CA GLU A 257 -14.02 3.51 2.87
C GLU A 257 -14.34 4.99 2.65
N LYS A 258 -14.52 5.75 3.75
CA LYS A 258 -14.89 7.18 3.70
C LYS A 258 -13.78 8.03 3.09
N PHE A 259 -14.18 9.03 2.32
CA PHE A 259 -13.34 10.17 1.95
C PHE A 259 -14.17 11.46 1.94
N CYS A 260 -13.50 12.61 1.98
CA CYS A 260 -14.13 13.92 1.85
C CYS A 260 -13.58 14.67 0.63
N PHE A 261 -14.49 15.24 -0.16
CA PHE A 261 -14.21 15.99 -1.39
C PHE A 261 -14.96 17.33 -1.40
N ASP A 262 -14.56 18.31 -2.21
CA ASP A 262 -15.11 19.67 -2.12
C ASP A 262 -16.59 19.79 -2.60
N LYS A 263 -17.39 20.61 -1.92
CA LYS A 263 -18.81 20.85 -2.22
C LYS A 263 -19.06 21.49 -3.59
N SER A 264 -18.11 22.26 -4.11
CA SER A 264 -18.18 22.90 -5.43
C SER A 264 -18.21 21.89 -6.58
N LEU A 265 -17.71 20.68 -6.35
CA LEU A 265 -17.77 19.59 -7.30
C LEU A 265 -19.22 19.13 -7.49
N ARG A 266 -19.62 18.98 -8.76
CA ARG A 266 -21.01 18.68 -9.18
C ARG A 266 -21.48 17.25 -8.89
N CYS A 267 -20.75 16.51 -8.05
CA CYS A 267 -21.14 15.19 -7.58
C CYS A 267 -22.41 15.25 -6.70
N PRO A 268 -23.21 14.16 -6.67
CA PRO A 268 -24.34 14.00 -5.75
C PRO A 268 -23.98 14.20 -4.27
N ALA A 269 -24.99 14.37 -3.42
CA ALA A 269 -24.80 14.58 -1.98
C ALA A 269 -24.11 13.39 -1.29
N GLU A 270 -24.47 12.17 -1.70
CA GLU A 270 -23.80 10.91 -1.36
C GLU A 270 -23.12 10.37 -2.62
N THR A 271 -21.78 10.27 -2.61
CA THR A 271 -21.01 9.85 -3.79
C THR A 271 -20.30 8.52 -3.53
N HIS A 272 -20.75 7.47 -4.22
CA HIS A 272 -20.25 6.11 -4.09
C HIS A 272 -19.40 5.74 -5.32
N LEU A 273 -18.09 5.95 -5.21
CA LEU A 273 -17.15 5.69 -6.29
C LEU A 273 -16.81 4.21 -6.36
N ARG A 274 -17.06 3.56 -7.49
CA ARG A 274 -16.66 2.17 -7.71
C ARG A 274 -15.14 2.11 -7.87
N VAL A 275 -14.49 1.29 -7.04
CA VAL A 275 -13.06 0.95 -7.17
C VAL A 275 -12.92 -0.49 -7.64
N ILE A 276 -11.89 -0.75 -8.46
CA ILE A 276 -11.61 -2.05 -9.08
C ILE A 276 -10.12 -2.34 -8.90
N ALA A 277 -9.80 -3.37 -8.11
CA ALA A 277 -8.42 -3.73 -7.80
C ALA A 277 -7.81 -4.67 -8.84
N GLY A 278 -6.50 -4.52 -9.08
CA GLY A 278 -5.72 -5.40 -9.97
C GLY A 278 -6.02 -5.24 -11.46
N GLN A 279 -6.65 -4.14 -11.87
CA GLN A 279 -6.92 -3.78 -13.27
C GLN A 279 -6.22 -2.47 -13.64
N GLU A 280 -6.02 -2.24 -14.94
CA GLU A 280 -5.59 -0.97 -15.54
C GLU A 280 -6.46 -0.67 -16.78
N ILE A 281 -6.58 0.61 -17.17
CA ILE A 281 -7.42 1.03 -18.31
C ILE A 281 -6.59 1.00 -19.61
N ASN A 282 -7.08 0.22 -20.58
CA ASN A 282 -6.57 0.11 -21.95
C ASN A 282 -7.16 1.20 -22.88
N ASP A 283 -6.98 2.47 -22.49
CA ASP A 283 -7.40 3.64 -23.25
C ASP A 283 -6.25 4.68 -23.27
N ARG A 284 -6.39 5.79 -24.00
CA ARG A 284 -5.42 6.87 -24.01
C ARG A 284 -5.57 7.72 -22.74
N PRO A 285 -4.51 7.88 -21.92
CA PRO A 285 -4.59 8.74 -20.74
C PRO A 285 -4.65 10.22 -21.14
N LEU A 286 -5.36 11.01 -20.33
CA LEU A 286 -5.40 12.48 -20.39
C LEU A 286 -4.11 13.07 -19.81
N HIS A 287 -3.68 12.54 -18.67
CA HIS A 287 -2.47 12.97 -17.96
C HIS A 287 -1.96 11.85 -17.04
N THR A 288 -0.67 11.86 -16.70
CA THR A 288 -0.08 11.01 -15.66
C THR A 288 0.77 11.86 -14.73
N PHE A 289 0.40 11.90 -13.46
CA PHE A 289 1.15 12.57 -12.40
C PHE A 289 1.99 11.57 -11.59
N THR A 290 3.08 12.07 -11.02
CA THR A 290 3.88 11.42 -9.97
C THR A 290 3.67 12.10 -8.61
N HIS A 291 4.12 11.47 -7.53
CA HIS A 291 4.06 11.98 -6.15
C HIS A 291 2.64 12.10 -5.54
N PHE A 292 1.69 11.30 -6.04
CA PHE A 292 0.39 11.14 -5.41
C PHE A 292 0.51 10.10 -4.29
N GLU A 293 0.10 10.44 -3.07
CA GLU A 293 0.25 9.57 -1.90
C GLU A 293 -1.04 8.80 -1.63
N THR A 294 -2.20 9.36 -1.99
CA THR A 294 -3.51 8.74 -1.73
C THR A 294 -4.47 8.73 -2.93
N LEU A 295 -5.42 7.79 -2.85
CA LEU A 295 -6.53 7.64 -3.78
C LEU A 295 -7.46 8.86 -3.77
N ASN A 296 -7.58 9.54 -2.63
CA ASN A 296 -8.37 10.76 -2.51
C ASN A 296 -7.71 11.91 -3.30
N GLU A 297 -6.40 12.15 -3.17
CA GLU A 297 -5.68 13.11 -4.02
C GLU A 297 -5.89 12.80 -5.51
N CYS A 298 -5.68 11.54 -5.92
CA CYS A 298 -5.78 11.13 -7.31
C CYS A 298 -7.19 11.33 -7.88
N THR A 299 -8.21 11.08 -7.07
CA THR A 299 -9.61 11.29 -7.43
C THR A 299 -9.97 12.79 -7.51
N ASN A 300 -9.48 13.62 -6.59
CA ASN A 300 -9.70 15.08 -6.66
C ASN A 300 -9.06 15.69 -7.91
N ALA A 301 -7.86 15.25 -8.30
CA ALA A 301 -7.23 15.67 -9.57
C ALA A 301 -8.06 15.28 -10.81
N CYS A 302 -8.86 14.20 -10.73
CA CYS A 302 -9.85 13.88 -11.77
C CYS A 302 -11.06 14.82 -11.72
N PHE A 303 -11.60 15.10 -10.53
CA PHE A 303 -12.75 15.99 -10.37
C PHE A 303 -12.46 17.44 -10.79
N GLU A 304 -11.23 17.92 -10.64
CA GLU A 304 -10.77 19.23 -11.13
C GLU A 304 -10.53 19.24 -12.66
N HIS A 305 -10.33 18.08 -13.30
CA HIS A 305 -10.01 17.98 -14.72
C HIS A 305 -11.28 17.77 -15.58
N PRO A 306 -11.68 18.72 -16.44
CA PRO A 306 -13.03 18.77 -17.04
C PRO A 306 -13.41 17.57 -17.92
N TYR A 307 -12.42 16.86 -18.46
CA TYR A 307 -12.62 15.66 -19.29
C TYR A 307 -12.41 14.33 -18.55
N CYS A 308 -12.01 14.34 -17.27
CA CYS A 308 -11.72 13.10 -16.56
C CYS A 308 -13.00 12.39 -16.10
N LYS A 309 -13.00 11.05 -16.19
CA LYS A 309 -14.10 10.17 -15.79
C LYS A 309 -13.64 8.92 -15.04
N ALA A 310 -12.37 8.54 -15.14
CA ALA A 310 -11.78 7.49 -14.32
C ALA A 310 -10.30 7.78 -14.04
N VAL A 311 -9.77 7.17 -12.98
CA VAL A 311 -8.33 7.17 -12.68
C VAL A 311 -7.77 5.77 -12.48
N VAL A 312 -6.50 5.60 -12.79
CA VAL A 312 -5.68 4.47 -12.34
C VAL A 312 -4.62 5.00 -11.38
N MET A 313 -4.62 4.50 -10.15
CA MET A 313 -3.55 4.72 -9.18
C MET A 313 -2.66 3.48 -9.13
N GLN A 314 -1.35 3.67 -9.26
CA GLN A 314 -0.34 2.61 -9.15
C GLN A 314 0.88 3.14 -8.40
N ALA A 315 1.17 2.56 -7.23
CA ALA A 315 2.15 3.11 -6.29
C ALA A 315 1.92 4.62 -6.08
N ASN A 316 2.90 5.47 -6.39
CA ASN A 316 2.82 6.93 -6.27
C ASN A 316 2.46 7.66 -7.59
N THR A 317 1.89 6.94 -8.56
CA THR A 317 1.45 7.50 -9.85
C THR A 317 -0.06 7.53 -9.95
N CYS A 318 -0.59 8.64 -10.49
CA CYS A 318 -2.01 8.85 -10.74
C CYS A 318 -2.21 9.15 -12.23
N THR A 319 -2.95 8.31 -12.95
CA THR A 319 -3.24 8.51 -14.37
C THR A 319 -4.72 8.80 -14.58
N LEU A 320 -5.02 9.93 -15.22
CA LEU A 320 -6.38 10.37 -15.54
C LEU A 320 -6.83 9.84 -16.90
N TYR A 321 -8.10 9.42 -17.01
CA TYR A 321 -8.69 8.88 -18.23
C TYR A 321 -10.06 9.53 -18.55
N PRO A 322 -10.45 9.63 -19.84
CA PRO A 322 -11.76 10.14 -20.24
C PRO A 322 -12.87 9.07 -20.17
N THR A 323 -12.48 7.83 -19.87
CA THR A 323 -13.30 6.62 -19.95
C THR A 323 -14.35 6.54 -18.84
N ILE A 324 -15.61 6.32 -19.20
CA ILE A 324 -16.67 5.98 -18.23
C ILE A 324 -16.73 4.45 -18.09
N LEU A 325 -16.23 3.92 -16.97
CA LEU A 325 -16.04 2.47 -16.80
C LEU A 325 -17.36 1.72 -16.63
N SER A 326 -18.34 2.33 -15.97
CA SER A 326 -19.70 1.79 -15.83
C SER A 326 -20.41 1.49 -17.16
N SER A 327 -19.91 2.00 -18.30
CA SER A 327 -20.39 1.64 -19.65
C SER A 327 -19.38 0.87 -20.51
N ASN A 328 -18.11 0.76 -20.10
CA ASN A 328 -17.00 0.29 -20.96
C ASN A 328 -16.04 -0.66 -20.23
N LEU A 329 -16.57 -1.70 -19.57
CA LEU A 329 -15.76 -2.65 -18.79
C LEU A 329 -14.76 -3.45 -19.65
N GLU A 330 -14.98 -3.56 -20.96
CA GLU A 330 -14.06 -4.19 -21.92
C GLU A 330 -12.71 -3.45 -22.05
N LEU A 331 -12.63 -2.18 -21.62
CA LEU A 331 -11.39 -1.42 -21.57
C LEU A 331 -10.55 -1.70 -20.32
N LEU A 332 -11.03 -2.53 -19.39
CA LEU A 332 -10.22 -3.00 -18.25
C LEU A 332 -9.39 -4.21 -18.66
N ARG A 333 -8.11 -4.21 -18.30
CA ARG A 333 -7.22 -5.37 -18.42
C ARG A 333 -6.47 -5.64 -17.11
N PRO A 334 -6.01 -6.88 -16.85
CA PRO A 334 -5.20 -7.19 -15.67
C PRO A 334 -3.98 -6.27 -15.57
N ALA A 335 -3.77 -5.70 -14.38
CA ALA A 335 -2.70 -4.75 -14.15
C ALA A 335 -1.30 -5.38 -14.27
N SER A 336 -0.40 -4.62 -14.88
CA SER A 336 1.03 -4.92 -14.93
C SER A 336 1.78 -4.56 -13.64
N GLY A 337 1.15 -3.77 -12.76
CA GLY A 337 1.63 -3.41 -11.43
C GLY A 337 1.00 -4.24 -10.30
N ARG A 338 1.68 -4.25 -9.14
CA ARG A 338 1.06 -4.65 -7.86
C ARG A 338 0.35 -3.45 -7.25
N ASN A 339 -0.72 -3.71 -6.49
CA ASN A 339 -1.55 -2.70 -5.82
C ASN A 339 -2.12 -1.62 -6.76
N THR A 340 -2.22 -1.89 -8.06
CA THR A 340 -2.93 -1.02 -9.01
C THR A 340 -4.42 -1.06 -8.71
N VAL A 341 -5.04 0.11 -8.60
CA VAL A 341 -6.49 0.26 -8.43
C VAL A 341 -7.04 1.26 -9.44
N VAL A 342 -8.24 0.97 -9.95
CA VAL A 342 -8.98 1.84 -10.87
C VAL A 342 -10.18 2.41 -10.14
N VAL A 343 -10.51 3.69 -10.34
CA VAL A 343 -11.73 4.33 -9.81
C VAL A 343 -12.59 4.82 -10.97
N ASP A 344 -13.89 4.47 -10.97
CA ASP A 344 -14.91 5.13 -11.81
C ASP A 344 -15.31 6.44 -11.12
N CYS A 345 -14.72 7.56 -11.55
CA CYS A 345 -14.88 8.90 -10.96
C CYS A 345 -16.18 9.57 -11.43
N LYS A 346 -17.28 8.80 -11.47
CA LYS A 346 -18.55 9.22 -12.05
C LYS A 346 -19.28 10.23 -11.17
N CYS A 347 -19.00 11.50 -11.46
CA CYS A 347 -19.88 12.65 -11.26
C CYS A 347 -20.31 13.19 -12.64
#